data_AF-A0A660CCP2-F1
#
_entry.id   AF-A0A660CCP2-F1
#
_cell.length_a   1.000
_cell.length_b   1.000
_cell.length_c   1.000
_cell.angle_alpha   90.00
_cell.angle_beta   90.00
_cell.angle_gamma   90.00
#
_symmetry.space_group_name_H-M   'P 1'
#
loop_
_entity.id
_entity.type
_entity.pdbx_description
1 polymer ?
#
loop_
_entity_poly.entity_id
_entity_poly.type
_entity_poly.pdbx_seq_one_letter_code
_entity_poly.pdbx_strand_id
1 'polypeptide(L)'
;MRNRHRQHTPAAAAVRGAVAAMSMSGMRELTVRAGLVEATPPEMISDEHAPEAVRRLPRRGRDVLVVLAHWAYGATGGVVFDRLPARIRDRLWAGPAYGVLLWLGFEFVVVPVGGLRFRQAAAVGQRLAFAADHLLYGAVLQGGLRGVSRR
;
A
#
# COMPACT_ATOMS: atom_id res chain seq x y z
N MET A 1 -28.58 -16.91 -16.40
CA MET A 1 -27.64 -15.82 -16.09
C MET A 1 -27.49 -15.72 -14.57
N ARG A 2 -26.32 -16.07 -14.00
CA ARG A 2 -26.13 -16.14 -12.55
C ARG A 2 -25.29 -14.95 -12.09
N ASN A 3 -25.94 -13.84 -11.73
CA ASN A 3 -25.32 -12.68 -11.08
C ASN A 3 -24.82 -13.09 -9.68
N ARG A 4 -23.60 -13.62 -9.59
CA ARG A 4 -22.91 -13.81 -8.31
C ARG A 4 -22.03 -12.60 -8.06
N HIS A 5 -22.62 -11.57 -7.45
CA HIS A 5 -21.88 -10.54 -6.72
C HIS A 5 -21.23 -11.19 -5.49
N ARG A 6 -20.19 -12.02 -5.68
CA ARG A 6 -19.45 -12.57 -4.55
C ARG A 6 -18.43 -11.53 -4.09
N GLN A 7 -18.87 -10.69 -3.17
CA GLN A 7 -17.98 -10.04 -2.22
C GLN A 7 -17.37 -11.14 -1.34
N HIS A 8 -16.08 -11.00 -1.04
CA HIS A 8 -15.41 -11.90 -0.10
C HIS A 8 -15.79 -11.50 1.33
N THR A 9 -15.53 -12.38 2.30
CA THR A 9 -15.67 -11.95 3.69
C THR A 9 -14.71 -10.79 3.95
N PRO A 10 -15.09 -9.79 4.76
CA PRO A 10 -14.20 -8.67 5.08
C PRO A 10 -12.84 -9.12 5.60
N ALA A 11 -12.79 -10.22 6.35
CA ALA A 11 -11.56 -10.83 6.84
C ALA A 11 -10.66 -11.34 5.69
N ALA A 12 -11.20 -12.04 4.70
CA ALA A 12 -10.42 -12.51 3.56
C ALA A 12 -9.89 -11.34 2.72
N ALA A 13 -10.71 -10.30 2.51
CA ALA A 13 -10.30 -9.10 1.79
C ALA A 13 -9.18 -8.33 2.55
N ALA A 14 -9.32 -8.22 3.88
CA ALA A 14 -8.31 -7.62 4.74
C ALA A 14 -6.98 -8.39 4.70
N VAL A 15 -7.01 -9.72 4.82
CA VAL A 15 -5.80 -10.56 4.73
C VAL A 15 -5.11 -10.41 3.38
N ARG A 16 -5.88 -10.41 2.27
CA ARG A 16 -5.29 -10.20 0.93
C ARG A 16 -4.68 -8.81 0.77
N GLY A 17 -5.31 -7.78 1.33
CA GLY A 17 -4.76 -6.43 1.39
C GLY A 17 -3.46 -6.36 2.19
N ALA A 18 -3.39 -7.02 3.35
CA ALA A 18 -2.19 -7.10 4.17
C ALA A 18 -1.05 -7.81 3.42
N VAL A 19 -1.33 -8.96 2.79
CA VAL A 19 -0.34 -9.70 1.99
C VAL A 19 0.19 -8.85 0.83
N ALA A 20 -0.70 -8.13 0.13
CA ALA A 20 -0.28 -7.23 -0.94
C ALA A 20 0.64 -6.11 -0.43
N ALA A 21 0.35 -5.54 0.75
CA ALA A 21 1.23 -4.55 1.38
C ALA A 21 2.57 -5.14 1.81
N MET A 22 2.59 -6.36 2.34
CA MET A 22 3.84 -7.08 2.66
C MET A 22 4.70 -7.32 1.41
N SER A 23 4.08 -7.71 0.28
CA SER A 23 4.79 -7.87 -0.99
C SER A 23 5.45 -6.56 -1.45
N MET A 24 4.73 -5.45 -1.30
CA MET A 24 5.24 -4.13 -1.60
C MET A 24 6.40 -3.72 -0.69
N SER A 25 6.29 -3.94 0.63
CA SER A 25 7.39 -3.70 1.58
C SER A 25 8.63 -4.53 1.24
N GLY A 26 8.45 -5.80 0.86
CA GLY A 26 9.54 -6.66 0.43
C GLY A 26 10.22 -6.17 -0.85
N MET A 27 9.43 -5.75 -1.85
CA MET A 27 9.97 -5.18 -3.09
C MET A 27 10.77 -3.90 -2.80
N ARG A 28 10.23 -3.02 -1.96
CA ARG A 28 10.91 -1.81 -1.52
C ARG A 28 12.26 -2.10 -0.89
N GLU A 29 12.29 -3.01 0.09
CA GLU A 29 13.54 -3.42 0.76
C GLU A 29 14.59 -3.94 -0.23
N LEU A 30 14.16 -4.77 -1.20
CA LEU A 30 15.04 -5.27 -2.25
C LEU A 30 15.60 -4.13 -3.12
N THR A 31 14.77 -3.18 -3.55
CA THR A 31 15.23 -2.04 -4.38
C THR A 31 16.18 -1.11 -3.64
N VAL A 32 15.96 -0.90 -2.34
CA VAL A 32 16.88 -0.12 -1.49
C VAL A 32 18.21 -0.84 -1.34
N ARG A 33 18.20 -2.14 -1.03
CA ARG A 33 19.44 -2.93 -0.92
C ARG A 33 20.20 -3.04 -2.24
N ALA A 34 19.51 -2.97 -3.37
CA ALA A 34 20.12 -2.93 -4.69
C ALA A 34 20.65 -1.54 -5.09
N GLY A 35 20.47 -0.52 -4.25
CA GLY A 35 20.88 0.87 -4.54
C GLY A 35 20.03 1.57 -5.59
N LEU A 36 18.86 1.02 -5.94
CA LEU A 36 17.95 1.59 -6.93
C LEU A 36 17.08 2.71 -6.33
N VAL A 37 16.94 2.74 -5.01
CA VAL A 37 16.23 3.78 -4.27
C VAL A 37 16.97 4.12 -2.98
N GLU A 38 17.06 5.40 -2.64
CA GLU A 38 17.83 5.90 -1.50
C GLU A 38 17.22 5.58 -0.12
N ALA A 39 15.89 5.62 0.02
CA ALA A 39 15.23 5.38 1.30
C ALA A 39 13.77 4.91 1.18
N THR A 40 13.28 4.22 2.20
CA THR A 40 11.88 3.84 2.35
C THR A 40 11.09 4.99 3.03
N PRO A 41 9.78 5.11 2.79
CA PRO A 41 8.96 6.15 3.42
C PRO A 41 9.06 6.21 4.97
N PRO A 42 9.18 5.09 5.72
CA PRO A 42 9.41 5.11 7.17
C PRO A 42 10.58 5.99 7.62
N GLU A 43 11.72 5.97 6.93
CA GLU A 43 12.89 6.77 7.32
C GLU A 43 12.71 8.27 7.03
N MET A 44 11.75 8.62 6.16
CA MET A 44 11.52 9.98 5.68
C MET A 44 10.27 10.65 6.25
N ILE A 45 9.39 9.89 6.92
CA ILE A 45 8.30 10.45 7.72
C ILE A 45 8.95 10.99 8.99
N SER A 46 9.05 12.32 9.08
CA SER A 46 9.60 13.04 10.22
C SER A 46 8.96 12.57 11.53
N ASP A 47 9.78 12.31 12.56
CA ASP A 47 9.36 12.09 13.95
C ASP A 47 8.42 13.20 14.51
N GLU A 48 8.32 14.33 13.81
CA GLU A 48 7.60 15.56 14.15
C GLU A 48 6.08 15.38 14.32
N HIS A 49 5.47 14.44 13.60
CA HIS A 49 4.01 14.23 13.62
C HIS A 49 3.56 12.98 14.39
N ALA A 50 4.50 12.22 14.96
CA ALA A 50 4.16 11.02 15.71
C ALA A 50 3.50 11.38 17.06
N PRO A 51 2.46 10.65 17.51
CA PRO A 51 1.92 10.80 18.86
C PRO A 51 3.03 10.65 19.91
N GLU A 52 2.92 11.35 21.04
CA GLU A 52 3.97 11.37 22.06
C GLU A 52 4.32 9.95 22.57
N ALA A 53 3.32 9.07 22.68
CA ALA A 53 3.50 7.67 23.02
C ALA A 53 4.39 6.90 22.02
N VAL A 54 4.34 7.25 20.73
CA VAL A 54 5.18 6.66 19.68
C VAL A 54 6.60 7.24 19.71
N ARG A 55 6.73 8.55 19.99
CA ARG A 55 8.05 9.21 20.13
C ARG A 55 8.88 8.65 21.28
N ARG A 56 8.22 8.20 22.36
CA ARG A 56 8.87 7.56 23.52
C ARG A 56 9.45 6.18 23.23
N LEU A 57 9.08 5.55 22.10
CA LEU A 57 9.63 4.26 21.72
C LEU A 57 11.06 4.39 21.16
N PRO A 58 11.93 3.40 21.39
CA PRO A 58 13.19 3.28 20.66
C PRO A 58 12.95 3.28 19.14
N ARG A 59 13.91 3.75 18.34
CA ARG A 59 13.80 3.83 16.86
C ARG A 59 13.26 2.54 16.22
N ARG A 60 13.85 1.38 16.59
CA ARG A 60 13.38 0.06 16.14
C ARG A 60 11.89 -0.20 16.41
N GLY A 61 11.36 0.26 17.54
CA GLY A 61 9.95 0.12 17.88
C GLY A 61 9.05 0.99 17.00
N ARG A 62 9.52 2.18 16.61
CA ARG A 62 8.81 3.07 15.68
C ARG A 62 8.78 2.46 14.28
N ASP A 63 9.91 1.93 13.81
CA ASP A 63 10.02 1.31 12.48
C ASP A 63 9.02 0.15 12.32
N VAL A 64 8.93 -0.71 13.35
CA VAL A 64 7.95 -1.82 13.38
C VAL A 64 6.52 -1.28 13.35
N LEU A 65 6.19 -0.24 14.12
CA LEU A 65 4.86 0.34 14.11
C LEU A 65 4.49 0.95 12.75
N VAL A 66 5.44 1.61 12.08
CA VAL A 66 5.20 2.16 10.73
C VAL A 66 4.91 1.02 9.74
N VAL A 67 5.68 -0.06 9.79
CA VAL A 67 5.45 -1.24 8.93
C VAL A 67 4.08 -1.86 9.22
N LEU A 68 3.72 -2.04 10.50
CA LEU A 68 2.42 -2.59 10.88
C LEU A 68 1.26 -1.68 10.47
N ALA A 69 1.39 -0.36 10.68
CA ALA A 69 0.40 0.61 10.26
C ALA A 69 0.22 0.58 8.74
N HIS A 70 1.31 0.42 8.00
CA HIS A 70 1.27 0.28 6.55
C HIS A 70 0.55 -1.00 6.10
N TRP A 71 0.79 -2.13 6.77
CA TRP A 71 0.05 -3.37 6.49
C TRP A 71 -1.43 -3.25 6.84
N ALA A 72 -1.78 -2.58 7.95
CA ALA A 72 -3.16 -2.31 8.35
C ALA A 72 -3.88 -1.38 7.34
N TYR A 73 -3.17 -0.37 6.82
CA TYR A 73 -3.65 0.46 5.73
C TYR A 73 -3.92 -0.37 4.48
N GLY A 74 -2.97 -1.24 4.11
CA GLY A 74 -3.13 -2.20 3.01
C GLY A 74 -4.31 -3.14 3.18
N ALA A 75 -4.54 -3.63 4.40
CA ALA A 75 -5.69 -4.47 4.75
C ALA A 75 -7.01 -3.72 4.53
N THR A 76 -7.10 -2.49 5.03
CA THR A 76 -8.27 -1.61 4.82
C THR A 76 -8.49 -1.36 3.33
N GLY A 77 -7.42 -1.09 2.58
CA GLY A 77 -7.46 -0.95 1.13
C GLY A 77 -8.00 -2.21 0.42
N GLY A 78 -7.66 -3.40 0.89
CA GLY A 78 -8.20 -4.66 0.36
C GLY A 78 -9.70 -4.81 0.57
N VAL A 79 -10.19 -4.41 1.74
CA VAL A 79 -11.63 -4.39 2.03
C VAL A 79 -12.38 -3.38 1.14
N VAL A 80 -11.80 -2.19 0.94
CA VAL A 80 -12.38 -1.15 0.06
C VAL A 80 -12.43 -1.65 -1.40
N PHE A 81 -11.35 -2.24 -1.90
CA PHE A 81 -11.29 -2.80 -3.25
C PHE A 81 -12.32 -3.91 -3.47
N ASP A 82 -12.53 -4.78 -2.49
CA ASP A 82 -13.51 -5.87 -2.60
C ASP A 82 -14.97 -5.37 -2.69
N ARG A 83 -15.23 -4.19 -2.14
CA ARG A 83 -16.55 -3.52 -2.24
C ARG A 83 -16.79 -2.84 -3.59
N LEU A 84 -15.80 -2.74 -4.47
CA LEU A 84 -16.00 -2.19 -5.80
C LEU A 84 -17.03 -3.02 -6.59
N PRO A 85 -17.81 -2.39 -7.48
CA PRO A 85 -18.72 -3.11 -8.35
C PRO A 85 -17.98 -4.19 -9.15
N ALA A 86 -18.54 -5.40 -9.22
CA ALA A 86 -17.93 -6.55 -9.91
C ALA A 86 -17.51 -6.20 -11.36
N ARG A 87 -18.32 -5.42 -12.08
CA ARG A 87 -18.04 -4.93 -13.45
C ARG A 87 -16.70 -4.16 -13.59
N ILE A 88 -16.22 -3.58 -12.50
CA ILE A 88 -14.93 -2.88 -12.41
C ILE A 88 -13.89 -3.85 -11.86
N ARG A 89 -14.15 -4.41 -10.66
CA ARG A 89 -13.23 -5.29 -9.91
C ARG A 89 -12.73 -6.48 -10.73
N ASP A 90 -13.55 -7.01 -11.63
CA ASP A 90 -13.25 -8.21 -12.42
C ASP A 90 -12.42 -7.91 -13.69
N ARG A 91 -12.11 -6.64 -13.98
CA ARG A 91 -11.21 -6.26 -15.08
C ARG A 91 -9.74 -6.41 -14.67
N LEU A 92 -8.89 -6.98 -15.55
CA LEU A 92 -7.49 -7.29 -15.25
C LEU A 92 -6.65 -6.08 -14.79
N TRP A 93 -7.04 -4.87 -15.19
CA TRP A 93 -6.35 -3.65 -14.82
C TRP A 93 -6.85 -3.02 -13.52
N ALA A 94 -7.99 -3.48 -12.97
CA ALA A 94 -8.64 -2.79 -11.86
C ALA A 94 -7.78 -2.78 -10.59
N GLY A 95 -7.09 -3.88 -10.28
CA GLY A 95 -6.15 -3.95 -9.17
C GLY A 95 -4.99 -2.95 -9.35
N PRO A 96 -4.19 -3.06 -10.42
CA PRO A 96 -3.10 -2.13 -10.69
C PRO A 96 -3.54 -0.65 -10.67
N ALA A 97 -4.65 -0.32 -11.33
CA ALA A 97 -5.18 1.05 -11.33
C ALA A 97 -5.58 1.51 -9.93
N TYR A 98 -6.21 0.66 -9.13
CA TYR A 98 -6.54 0.96 -7.73
C TYR A 98 -5.28 1.25 -6.90
N GLY A 99 -4.23 0.45 -7.07
CA GLY A 99 -2.93 0.71 -6.45
C GLY A 99 -2.38 2.09 -6.80
N VAL A 100 -2.35 2.45 -8.09
CA VAL A 100 -1.91 3.78 -8.54
C VAL A 100 -2.77 4.88 -7.93
N LEU A 101 -4.09 4.71 -7.83
CA LEU A 101 -4.96 5.70 -7.18
C LEU A 101 -4.61 5.90 -5.70
N LEU A 102 -4.26 4.84 -4.97
CA LEU A 102 -3.78 4.96 -3.59
C LEU A 102 -2.46 5.73 -3.51
N TRP A 103 -1.53 5.48 -4.43
CA TRP A 103 -0.28 6.24 -4.52
C TRP A 103 -0.51 7.72 -4.81
N LEU A 104 -1.39 8.05 -5.77
CA LEU A 104 -1.75 9.43 -6.07
C LEU A 104 -2.44 10.09 -4.87
N GLY A 105 -3.30 9.37 -4.15
CA GLY A 105 -3.89 9.84 -2.90
C GLY A 105 -2.82 10.17 -1.85
N PHE A 106 -1.79 9.33 -1.72
CA PHE A 106 -0.64 9.63 -0.85
C PHE A 106 0.10 10.91 -1.31
N GLU A 107 0.45 11.02 -2.58
CA GLU A 107 1.19 12.17 -3.14
C GLU A 107 0.42 13.49 -3.04
N PHE A 108 -0.90 13.47 -3.23
CA PHE A 108 -1.72 14.68 -3.32
C PHE A 108 -2.48 15.03 -2.04
N VAL A 109 -2.67 14.08 -1.13
CA VAL A 109 -3.40 14.31 0.14
C VAL A 109 -2.45 14.19 1.32
N VAL A 110 -1.76 13.06 1.46
CA VAL A 110 -0.97 12.76 2.67
C VAL A 110 0.30 13.60 2.72
N VAL A 111 1.04 13.70 1.62
CA VAL A 111 2.30 14.49 1.57
C VAL A 111 2.05 15.98 1.83
N PRO A 112 1.08 16.65 1.17
CA PRO A 112 0.84 18.08 1.40
C PRO A 112 0.29 18.38 2.80
N VAL A 113 -0.62 17.55 3.31
CA VAL A 113 -1.21 17.75 4.65
C VAL A 113 -0.22 17.42 5.77
N GLY A 114 0.65 16.43 5.56
CA GLY A 114 1.64 16.01 6.57
C GLY A 114 2.91 16.85 6.62
N GLY A 115 3.05 17.91 5.82
CA GLY A 115 4.24 18.78 5.81
C GLY A 115 5.54 18.07 5.45
N LEU A 116 5.45 16.87 4.83
CA LEU A 116 6.61 16.04 4.57
C LEU A 116 7.48 16.72 3.48
N ARG A 117 8.73 17.07 3.84
CA ARG A 117 9.74 17.61 2.90
C ARG A 117 10.08 16.66 1.73
N PHE A 118 9.49 15.46 1.74
CA PHE A 118 9.43 14.44 0.68
C PHE A 118 9.36 15.01 -0.74
N ARG A 119 8.63 16.11 -0.93
CA ARG A 119 8.41 16.72 -2.25
C ARG A 119 9.63 17.38 -2.88
N GLN A 120 10.61 17.84 -2.10
CA GLN A 120 11.69 18.69 -2.62
C GLN A 120 12.97 17.93 -3.04
N ALA A 121 13.13 16.66 -2.67
CA ALA A 121 14.38 15.92 -2.91
C ALA A 121 14.24 14.55 -3.61
N ALA A 122 13.04 13.94 -3.66
CA ALA A 122 12.91 12.61 -4.25
C ALA A 122 13.05 12.68 -5.79
N ALA A 123 14.14 12.08 -6.31
CA ALA A 123 14.39 11.95 -7.74
C ALA A 123 13.19 11.29 -8.46
N VAL A 124 12.99 11.61 -9.74
CA VAL A 124 11.90 11.03 -10.57
C VAL A 124 11.88 9.50 -10.47
N GLY A 125 13.07 8.86 -10.43
CA GLY A 125 13.20 7.41 -10.25
C GLY A 125 12.55 6.88 -8.97
N GLN A 126 12.65 7.62 -7.86
CA GLN A 126 12.06 7.21 -6.58
C GLN A 126 10.52 7.31 -6.59
N ARG A 127 9.97 8.34 -7.25
CA ARG A 127 8.52 8.45 -7.51
C ARG A 127 8.01 7.31 -8.37
N LEU A 128 8.75 6.96 -9.44
CA LEU A 128 8.43 5.81 -10.28
C LEU A 128 8.50 4.50 -9.50
N ALA A 129 9.47 4.33 -8.61
CA ALA A 129 9.53 3.18 -7.73
C ALA A 129 8.32 3.12 -6.79
N PHE A 130 7.88 4.24 -6.20
CA PHE A 130 6.64 4.28 -5.39
C PHE A 130 5.41 3.91 -6.21
N ALA A 131 5.31 4.39 -7.45
CA ALA A 131 4.23 4.00 -8.34
C ALA A 131 4.26 2.51 -8.68
N ALA A 132 5.45 1.95 -8.96
CA ALA A 132 5.64 0.53 -9.27
C ALA A 132 5.27 -0.38 -8.09
N ASP A 133 5.65 0.01 -6.88
CA ASP A 133 5.26 -0.65 -5.64
C ASP A 133 3.73 -0.71 -5.49
N HIS A 134 3.04 0.38 -5.78
CA HIS A 134 1.59 0.43 -5.68
C HIS A 134 0.88 -0.33 -6.81
N LEU A 135 1.46 -0.33 -8.02
CA LEU A 135 1.03 -1.21 -9.11
C LEU A 135 1.11 -2.68 -8.68
N LEU A 136 2.22 -3.08 -8.03
CA LEU A 136 2.43 -4.42 -7.50
C LEU A 136 1.39 -4.75 -6.42
N TYR A 137 1.16 -3.86 -5.45
CA TYR A 137 0.11 -4.01 -4.44
C TYR A 137 -1.24 -4.34 -5.10
N GLY A 138 -1.63 -3.52 -6.09
CA GLY A 138 -2.88 -3.69 -6.81
C GLY A 138 -2.99 -5.03 -7.54
N ALA A 139 -1.91 -5.44 -8.20
CA ALA A 139 -1.84 -6.72 -8.92
C ALA A 139 -1.96 -7.93 -7.97
N VAL A 140 -1.21 -7.93 -6.86
CA VAL A 140 -1.21 -9.01 -5.85
C VAL A 140 -2.57 -9.10 -5.17
N LEU A 141 -3.15 -7.97 -4.77
CA LEU A 141 -4.47 -7.91 -4.15
C LEU A 141 -5.53 -8.55 -5.05
N GLN A 142 -5.58 -8.11 -6.31
CA GLN A 142 -6.56 -8.60 -7.26
C GLN A 142 -6.35 -10.08 -7.60
N GLY A 143 -5.10 -10.51 -7.80
CA GLY A 143 -4.77 -11.93 -8.02
C GLY A 143 -5.19 -12.81 -6.84
N GLY A 144 -4.92 -12.36 -5.62
CA GLY A 144 -5.29 -13.05 -4.38
C GLY A 144 -6.80 -13.24 -4.21
N LEU A 145 -7.60 -12.22 -4.50
CA LEU A 145 -9.06 -12.29 -4.41
C LEU A 145 -9.66 -13.19 -5.52
N ARG A 146 -9.16 -13.07 -6.75
CA ARG A 146 -9.56 -13.95 -7.86
C ARG A 146 -9.24 -15.41 -7.60
N GLY A 147 -8.07 -15.69 -7.02
CA GLY A 147 -7.66 -17.06 -6.66
C GLY A 147 -8.55 -17.69 -5.59
N VAL A 148 -9.09 -16.91 -4.66
CA VAL A 148 -10.09 -17.38 -3.68
C VAL A 148 -11.43 -17.63 -4.37
N SER A 149 -11.83 -16.82 -5.36
CA SER A 149 -13.11 -16.99 -6.06
C SER A 149 -13.16 -18.18 -7.03
N ARG A 150 -12.00 -18.73 -7.43
CA ARG A 150 -11.89 -19.88 -8.34
C ARG A 150 -11.82 -21.23 -7.63
N ARG A 151 -11.74 -21.24 -6.29
CA ARG A 151 -11.87 -22.44 -5.44
C ARG A 151 -13.31 -22.54 -4.93
#